data_AF-A0A523WWZ7-F1
#
_entry.id   AF-A0A523WWZ7-F1
#
_cell.length_a   1.000
_cell.length_b   1.000
_cell.length_c   1.000
_cell.angle_alpha   90.00
_cell.angle_beta   90.00
_cell.angle_gamma   90.00
#
_symmetry.space_group_name_H-M   'P 1'
#
loop_
_entity.id
_entity.type
_entity.pdbx_description
1 polymer ?
#
loop_
_entity_poly.entity_id
_entity_poly.type
_entity_poly.pdbx_seq_one_letter_code
_entity_poly.pdbx_strand_id
1 'polypeptide(L)'
;MIFYSLPVKFLSEPLKVHGFTEEELMEVDPVVLRAIIHERTHHTIEVNMYRIMAGKRGMPPNFGEVAGFLLDVWKRRGLPTDAPDIQWCLNYIGFARMLRVGGDLDLGTKFPVPFTDDEMKTVDKLIFERRSIRQFKDKPVSDEMIDKILLAGLYAPHGCNVGCTRYLVLRDPEEWKLVRSDIPIENCVMIVVLQDMRMYKALRFDEYVPQNIYYDAGAAADHICLMAHAFGLGACWLTHGEETQRRLREHFGLHDEMVSRNHIVVGWPDEAPVKSQRMKLDEAMLNK
;
A
#
# COMPACT_ATOMS: atom_id res chain seq x y z
N MET A 1 7.00 -18.81 3.28
CA MET A 1 7.90 -18.08 4.20
C MET A 1 9.28 -18.01 3.55
N ILE A 2 9.42 -17.22 2.49
CA ILE A 2 10.72 -16.98 1.86
C ILE A 2 11.36 -15.88 2.68
N PHE A 3 12.19 -16.27 3.65
CA PHE A 3 13.16 -15.36 4.20
C PHE A 3 14.04 -14.93 3.02
N TYR A 4 13.85 -13.71 2.53
CA TYR A 4 14.84 -13.06 1.67
C TYR A 4 16.09 -12.82 2.50
N SER A 5 16.87 -13.86 2.70
CA SER A 5 18.29 -13.76 2.98
C SER A 5 18.98 -13.31 1.69
N LEU A 6 18.68 -12.09 1.23
CA LEU A 6 19.69 -11.34 0.52
C LEU A 6 20.87 -11.23 1.50
N PRO A 7 22.12 -11.40 1.04
CA PRO A 7 23.26 -11.25 1.93
C PRO A 7 23.14 -9.86 2.54
N VAL A 8 22.97 -9.81 3.87
CA VAL A 8 23.28 -8.63 4.66
C VAL A 8 24.76 -8.45 4.45
N LYS A 9 25.15 -7.83 3.33
CA LYS A 9 26.48 -7.30 3.17
C LYS A 9 26.62 -6.37 4.35
N PHE A 10 27.60 -6.72 5.18
CA PHE A 10 28.14 -5.90 6.23
C PHE A 10 28.20 -4.44 5.77
N LEU A 11 28.23 -3.51 6.73
CA LEU A 11 28.78 -2.18 6.48
C LEU A 11 30.18 -2.38 5.85
N SER A 12 30.25 -2.58 4.53
CA SER A 12 31.47 -2.49 3.77
C SER A 12 31.74 -1.01 3.76
N GLU A 13 32.93 -0.57 4.15
CA GLU A 13 33.30 0.82 3.90
C GLU A 13 33.61 0.98 2.40
N PRO A 14 33.00 1.94 1.70
CA PRO A 14 31.93 2.86 2.17
C PRO A 14 30.54 2.19 2.21
N LEU A 15 29.74 2.51 3.25
CA LEU A 15 28.42 1.90 3.48
C LEU A 15 27.52 2.13 2.26
N LYS A 16 27.06 1.03 1.66
CA LYS A 16 26.05 1.05 0.60
C LYS A 16 24.74 0.45 1.06
N VAL A 17 23.64 1.14 0.82
CA VAL A 17 22.29 0.65 1.09
C VAL A 17 21.55 0.48 -0.22
N HIS A 18 21.15 -0.75 -0.56
CA HIS A 18 20.59 -1.08 -1.88
C HIS A 18 21.43 -0.62 -3.06
N GLY A 19 22.76 -0.58 -2.88
CA GLY A 19 23.71 -0.16 -3.91
C GLY A 19 24.04 1.34 -3.90
N PHE A 20 23.25 2.16 -3.21
CA PHE A 20 23.46 3.60 -3.12
C PHE A 20 24.52 3.99 -2.08
N THR A 21 25.41 4.91 -2.42
CA THR A 21 26.29 5.61 -1.46
C THR A 21 25.53 6.69 -0.69
N GLU A 22 26.15 7.27 0.34
CA GLU A 22 25.57 8.40 1.06
C GLU A 22 25.34 9.61 0.13
N GLU A 23 26.30 9.92 -0.73
CA GLU A 23 26.19 11.02 -1.69
C GLU A 23 25.01 10.79 -2.65
N GLU A 24 24.82 9.56 -3.12
CA GLU A 24 23.68 9.22 -3.99
C GLU A 24 22.34 9.30 -3.23
N LEU A 25 22.30 8.90 -1.94
CA LEU A 25 21.10 9.00 -1.10
C LEU A 25 20.72 10.46 -0.77
N MET A 26 21.70 11.38 -0.72
CA MET A 26 21.44 12.81 -0.57
C MET A 26 20.70 13.40 -1.77
N GLU A 27 20.92 12.84 -2.96
CA GLU A 27 20.40 13.38 -4.24
C GLU A 27 19.19 12.62 -4.80
N VAL A 28 18.98 11.35 -4.42
CA VAL A 28 17.87 10.54 -4.95
C VAL A 28 16.50 11.19 -4.69
N ASP A 29 15.50 10.91 -5.53
CA ASP A 29 14.13 11.40 -5.30
C ASP A 29 13.65 11.08 -3.87
N PRO A 30 13.09 12.05 -3.11
CA PRO A 30 12.59 11.82 -1.76
C PRO A 30 11.64 10.62 -1.64
N VAL A 31 10.83 10.32 -2.66
CA VAL A 31 9.90 9.18 -2.61
C VAL A 31 10.64 7.84 -2.65
N VAL A 32 11.80 7.79 -3.30
CA VAL A 32 12.68 6.62 -3.33
C VAL A 32 13.41 6.47 -2.00
N LEU A 33 13.96 7.57 -1.45
CA LEU A 33 14.59 7.54 -0.13
C LEU A 33 13.59 7.08 0.95
N ARG A 34 12.34 7.57 0.91
CA ARG A 34 11.26 7.13 1.80
C ARG A 34 11.02 5.63 1.73
N ALA A 35 10.91 5.08 0.52
CA ALA A 35 10.74 3.64 0.33
C ALA A 35 11.93 2.82 0.88
N ILE A 36 13.17 3.29 0.67
CA ILE A 36 14.37 2.66 1.22
C ILE A 36 14.35 2.68 2.76
N ILE A 37 13.95 3.80 3.38
CA ILE A 37 13.80 3.91 4.85
C ILE A 37 12.78 2.91 5.37
N HIS A 38 11.61 2.81 4.73
CA HIS A 38 10.55 1.90 5.16
C HIS A 38 10.99 0.45 5.06
N GLU A 39 11.53 0.06 3.92
CA GLU A 39 11.93 -1.31 3.66
C GLU A 39 13.07 -1.74 4.59
N ARG A 40 14.05 -0.86 4.85
CA ARG A 40 15.11 -1.12 5.83
C ARG A 40 14.57 -1.13 7.26
N THR A 41 13.62 -0.28 7.62
CA THR A 41 12.99 -0.32 8.95
C THR A 41 12.25 -1.65 9.15
N HIS A 42 11.47 -2.09 8.15
CA HIS A 42 10.76 -3.36 8.16
C HIS A 42 11.72 -4.55 8.34
N HIS A 43 12.71 -4.69 7.44
CA HIS A 43 13.56 -5.88 7.41
C HIS A 43 14.70 -5.90 8.43
N THR A 44 15.22 -4.73 8.83
CA THR A 44 16.33 -4.66 9.78
C THR A 44 15.88 -4.48 11.23
N ILE A 45 14.65 -3.96 11.45
CA ILE A 45 14.09 -3.75 12.79
C ILE A 45 12.85 -4.59 13.01
N GLU A 46 11.71 -4.21 12.40
CA GLU A 46 10.38 -4.74 12.75
C GLU A 46 10.32 -6.26 12.76
N VAL A 47 10.73 -6.90 11.67
CA VAL A 47 10.70 -8.38 11.52
C VAL A 47 11.51 -9.10 12.61
N ASN A 48 12.59 -8.47 13.09
CA ASN A 48 13.49 -9.07 14.07
C ASN A 48 13.12 -8.72 15.51
N MET A 49 12.61 -7.50 15.74
CA MET A 49 12.39 -6.91 17.06
C MET A 49 11.54 -7.82 17.96
N TYR A 50 10.39 -8.27 17.47
CA TYR A 50 9.50 -9.14 18.24
C TYR A 50 10.13 -10.49 18.60
N ARG A 51 10.98 -11.03 17.71
CA ARG A 51 11.71 -12.27 18.00
C ARG A 51 12.82 -12.06 19.01
N ILE A 52 13.48 -10.90 18.99
CA ILE A 52 14.50 -10.50 19.96
C ILE A 52 13.85 -10.33 21.34
N MET A 53 12.75 -9.58 21.43
CA MET A 53 11.99 -9.39 22.67
C MET A 53 11.48 -10.71 23.25
N ALA A 54 11.08 -11.67 22.40
CA ALA A 54 10.64 -12.99 22.81
C ALA A 54 11.79 -13.98 23.10
N GLY A 55 13.06 -13.56 23.05
CA GLY A 55 14.23 -14.44 23.23
C GLY A 55 14.41 -15.50 22.12
N LYS A 56 13.65 -15.41 21.02
CA LYS A 56 13.66 -16.36 19.89
C LYS A 56 14.73 -16.04 18.83
N ARG A 57 15.50 -14.97 19.03
CA ARG A 57 16.58 -14.52 18.14
C ARG A 57 17.55 -13.64 18.93
N GLY A 58 18.86 -13.82 18.73
CA GLY A 58 19.87 -12.88 19.22
C GLY A 58 19.86 -11.57 18.43
N MET A 59 20.10 -10.45 19.11
CA MET A 59 20.14 -9.13 18.48
C MET A 59 21.33 -9.02 17.51
N PRO A 60 21.11 -8.64 16.23
CA PRO A 60 22.21 -8.37 15.31
C PRO A 60 23.11 -7.22 15.80
N PRO A 61 24.42 -7.24 15.53
CA PRO A 61 25.34 -6.17 15.96
C PRO A 61 24.92 -4.77 15.48
N ASN A 62 24.40 -4.67 14.27
CA ASN A 62 23.97 -3.43 13.62
C ASN A 62 22.46 -3.17 13.72
N PHE A 63 21.78 -3.71 14.74
CA PHE A 63 20.33 -3.61 14.88
C PHE A 63 19.87 -2.14 14.92
N GLY A 64 19.05 -1.75 13.94
CA GLY A 64 18.54 -0.40 13.76
C GLY A 64 19.52 0.65 13.20
N GLU A 65 20.78 0.30 12.95
CA GLU A 65 21.79 1.27 12.49
C GLU A 65 21.55 1.73 11.06
N VAL A 66 21.24 0.80 10.15
CA VAL A 66 21.01 1.13 8.73
C VAL A 66 19.80 2.05 8.55
N ALA A 67 18.67 1.73 9.20
CA ALA A 67 17.48 2.58 9.17
C ALA A 67 17.75 3.94 9.85
N GLY A 68 18.51 3.95 10.95
CA GLY A 68 18.94 5.17 11.62
C GLY A 68 19.78 6.09 10.74
N PHE A 69 20.72 5.54 9.97
CA PHE A 69 21.52 6.27 9.00
C PHE A 69 20.67 6.89 7.89
N LEU A 70 19.75 6.12 7.30
CA LEU A 70 18.87 6.64 6.24
C LEU A 70 17.95 7.76 6.74
N LEU A 71 17.46 7.65 7.97
CA LEU A 71 16.66 8.69 8.60
C LEU A 71 17.50 9.96 8.90
N ASP A 72 18.80 9.81 9.18
CA ASP A 72 19.71 10.95 9.30
C ASP A 72 19.88 11.66 7.95
N VAL A 73 20.09 10.91 6.86
CA VAL A 73 20.09 11.45 5.49
C VAL A 73 18.79 12.21 5.21
N TRP A 74 17.63 11.63 5.51
CA TRP A 74 16.31 12.28 5.37
C TRP A 74 16.25 13.63 6.09
N LYS A 75 16.71 13.68 7.34
CA LYS A 75 16.73 14.90 8.16
C LYS A 75 17.72 15.94 7.66
N ARG A 76 18.93 15.52 7.23
CA ARG A 76 19.93 16.43 6.65
C ARG A 76 19.48 17.06 5.34
N ARG A 77 18.59 16.40 4.60
CA ARG A 77 17.90 16.95 3.43
C ARG A 77 16.76 17.92 3.77
N GLY A 78 16.47 18.16 5.06
CA GLY A 78 15.39 19.04 5.50
C GLY A 78 13.98 18.50 5.22
N LEU A 79 13.83 17.19 5.01
CA LEU A 79 12.55 16.58 4.68
C LEU A 79 11.65 16.44 5.92
N PRO A 80 10.32 16.61 5.77
CA PRO A 80 9.39 16.60 6.89
C PRO A 80 9.34 15.24 7.59
N THR A 81 9.05 15.25 8.89
CA THR A 81 9.02 14.02 9.71
C THR A 81 7.66 13.76 10.34
N ASP A 82 6.69 14.64 10.15
CA ASP A 82 5.33 14.56 10.70
C ASP A 82 4.42 13.57 9.98
N ALA A 83 4.81 13.11 8.79
CA ALA A 83 4.09 12.07 8.06
C ALA A 83 3.95 10.78 8.92
N PRO A 84 2.74 10.18 9.05
CA PRO A 84 2.49 9.07 9.97
C PRO A 84 3.40 7.84 9.79
N ASP A 85 3.76 7.55 8.55
CA ASP A 85 4.61 6.43 8.17
C ASP A 85 6.12 6.72 8.40
N ILE A 86 6.53 7.98 8.31
CA ILE A 86 7.86 8.41 8.77
C ILE A 86 7.93 8.36 10.30
N GLN A 87 6.86 8.74 11.01
CA GLN A 87 6.75 8.57 12.46
C GLN A 87 6.83 7.08 12.86
N TRP A 88 6.22 6.19 12.09
CA TRP A 88 6.36 4.75 12.25
C TRP A 88 7.84 4.32 12.15
N CYS A 89 8.59 4.79 11.15
CA CYS A 89 10.01 4.50 11.02
C CYS A 89 10.83 5.03 12.22
N LEU A 90 10.57 6.27 12.63
CA LEU A 90 11.18 6.93 13.79
C LEU A 90 10.99 6.11 15.08
N ASN A 91 9.76 5.63 15.32
CA ASN A 91 9.42 4.85 16.50
C ASN A 91 10.21 3.53 16.52
N TYR A 92 10.22 2.77 15.42
CA TYR A 92 10.98 1.53 15.34
C TYR A 92 12.50 1.74 15.51
N ILE A 93 13.06 2.81 14.95
CA ILE A 93 14.47 3.17 15.18
C ILE A 93 14.71 3.51 16.66
N GLY A 94 13.78 4.20 17.31
CA GLY A 94 13.79 4.45 18.75
C GLY A 94 13.78 3.16 19.57
N PHE A 95 12.88 2.23 19.25
CA PHE A 95 12.79 0.92 19.90
C PHE A 95 14.08 0.11 19.72
N ALA A 96 14.67 0.12 18.53
CA ALA A 96 15.94 -0.55 18.28
C ALA A 96 17.08 0.01 19.15
N ARG A 97 17.13 1.34 19.33
CA ARG A 97 18.10 1.99 20.22
C ARG A 97 17.89 1.61 21.69
N MET A 98 16.64 1.58 22.15
CA MET A 98 16.30 1.17 23.53
C MET A 98 16.74 -0.26 23.82
N LEU A 99 16.42 -1.21 22.92
CA LEU A 99 16.82 -2.61 23.07
C LEU A 99 18.34 -2.79 23.09
N ARG A 100 19.07 -2.03 22.27
CA ARG A 100 20.53 -2.06 22.22
C ARG A 100 21.23 -1.67 23.52
N VAL A 101 20.67 -0.71 24.25
CA VAL A 101 21.24 -0.25 25.53
C VAL A 101 20.76 -1.09 26.72
N GLY A 102 20.04 -2.19 26.47
CA GLY A 102 19.49 -3.06 27.51
C GLY A 102 18.29 -2.45 28.24
N GLY A 103 17.62 -1.47 27.63
CA GLY A 103 16.41 -0.86 28.18
C GLY A 103 15.21 -1.82 28.14
N ASP A 104 14.30 -1.65 29.08
CA ASP A 104 12.98 -2.27 29.02
C ASP A 104 12.11 -1.57 27.97
N LEU A 105 11.35 -2.34 27.20
CA LEU A 105 10.56 -1.83 26.08
C LEU A 105 9.10 -2.27 26.19
N ASP A 106 8.25 -1.31 26.59
CA ASP A 106 6.81 -1.40 26.44
C ASP A 106 6.38 -0.71 25.12
N LEU A 107 5.77 -1.47 24.22
CA LEU A 107 5.28 -0.95 22.94
C LEU A 107 3.92 -0.26 23.07
N GLY A 108 3.22 -0.39 24.20
CA GLY A 108 1.85 0.11 24.38
C GLY A 108 0.82 -0.61 23.49
N THR A 109 1.18 -1.76 22.91
CA THR A 109 0.30 -2.51 22.01
C THR A 109 -0.46 -3.60 22.77
N LYS A 110 -1.59 -4.03 22.20
CA LYS A 110 -2.44 -5.09 22.76
C LYS A 110 -2.54 -6.23 21.76
N PHE A 111 -2.74 -7.45 22.27
CA PHE A 111 -3.11 -8.57 21.42
C PHE A 111 -4.45 -8.30 20.72
N PRO A 112 -4.67 -8.81 19.50
CA PRO A 112 -5.96 -8.75 18.85
C PRO A 112 -7.04 -9.37 19.73
N VAL A 113 -8.17 -8.65 19.87
CA VAL A 113 -9.37 -9.14 20.53
C VAL A 113 -10.35 -9.57 19.44
N PRO A 114 -10.93 -10.79 19.49
CA PRO A 114 -11.94 -11.20 18.54
C PRO A 114 -13.15 -10.26 18.54
N PHE A 115 -13.73 -10.02 17.36
CA PHE A 115 -15.01 -9.32 17.28
C PHE A 115 -16.10 -10.11 17.98
N THR A 116 -17.03 -9.37 18.58
CA THR A 116 -18.28 -9.88 19.12
C THR A 116 -19.20 -10.38 18.00
N ASP A 117 -20.19 -11.19 18.34
CA ASP A 117 -21.19 -11.68 17.38
C ASP A 117 -21.92 -10.54 16.66
N ASP A 118 -22.10 -9.39 17.32
CA ASP A 118 -22.77 -8.23 16.72
C ASP A 118 -21.86 -7.48 15.74
N GLU A 119 -20.59 -7.29 16.10
CA GLU A 119 -19.57 -6.73 15.19
C GLU A 119 -19.38 -7.63 13.96
N MET A 120 -19.43 -8.94 14.13
CA MET A 120 -19.35 -9.91 13.03
C MET A 120 -20.50 -9.76 12.02
N LYS A 121 -21.71 -9.39 12.43
CA LYS A 121 -22.81 -9.08 11.47
C LYS A 121 -22.43 -7.92 10.54
N THR A 122 -21.72 -6.92 11.07
CA THR A 122 -21.24 -5.78 10.27
C THR A 122 -20.18 -6.22 9.28
N VAL A 123 -19.25 -7.08 9.70
CA VAL A 123 -18.24 -7.69 8.82
C VAL A 123 -18.89 -8.52 7.73
N ASP A 124 -19.88 -9.35 8.07
CA ASP A 124 -20.59 -10.19 7.11
C ASP A 124 -21.32 -9.34 6.06
N LYS A 125 -22.00 -8.27 6.51
CA LYS A 125 -22.63 -7.30 5.62
C LYS A 125 -21.61 -6.64 4.69
N LEU A 126 -20.46 -6.23 5.22
CA LEU A 126 -19.42 -5.55 4.45
C LEU A 126 -18.85 -6.46 3.35
N ILE A 127 -18.50 -7.70 3.69
CA ILE A 127 -17.83 -8.64 2.79
C ILE A 127 -18.82 -9.33 1.85
N PHE A 128 -19.90 -9.91 2.40
CA PHE A 128 -20.78 -10.79 1.64
C PHE A 128 -21.93 -10.05 0.95
N GLU A 129 -22.34 -8.87 1.41
CA GLU A 129 -23.38 -8.08 0.74
C GLU A 129 -22.87 -7.15 -0.36
N ARG A 130 -21.56 -6.93 -0.49
CA ARG A 130 -21.00 -6.13 -1.60
C ARG A 130 -21.39 -6.70 -2.97
N ARG A 131 -21.71 -5.83 -3.91
CA ARG A 131 -21.96 -6.13 -5.33
C ARG A 131 -21.12 -5.20 -6.20
N SER A 132 -20.85 -5.60 -7.44
CA SER A 132 -20.32 -4.66 -8.44
C SER A 132 -21.48 -3.88 -9.04
N ILE A 133 -21.44 -2.55 -8.89
CA ILE A 133 -22.46 -1.61 -9.38
C ILE A 133 -21.92 -0.88 -10.61
N ARG A 134 -22.71 -0.82 -11.69
CA ARG A 134 -22.34 -0.28 -13.00
C ARG A 134 -23.28 0.83 -13.49
N GLN A 135 -24.33 1.12 -12.74
CA GLN A 135 -25.28 2.19 -13.01
C GLN A 135 -25.36 3.11 -11.80
N PHE A 136 -25.24 4.41 -12.03
CA PHE A 136 -25.11 5.40 -10.97
C PHE A 136 -26.11 6.54 -11.17
N LYS A 137 -26.70 6.97 -10.04
CA LYS A 137 -27.59 8.12 -10.00
C LYS A 137 -26.79 9.38 -10.28
N ASP A 138 -27.43 10.36 -10.92
CA ASP A 138 -26.94 11.74 -11.00
C ASP A 138 -27.00 12.41 -9.61
N LYS A 139 -26.08 11.98 -8.74
CA LYS A 139 -25.91 12.45 -7.38
C LYS A 139 -24.40 12.48 -7.10
N PRO A 140 -23.84 13.62 -6.68
CA PRO A 140 -22.41 13.72 -6.43
C PRO A 140 -21.97 12.87 -5.23
N VAL A 141 -20.74 12.37 -5.29
CA VAL A 141 -20.00 11.82 -4.15
C VAL A 141 -19.07 12.90 -3.60
N SER A 142 -19.23 13.24 -2.32
CA SER A 142 -18.45 14.28 -1.64
C SER A 142 -16.96 13.94 -1.57
N ASP A 143 -16.08 14.94 -1.60
CA ASP A 143 -14.64 14.76 -1.44
C ASP A 143 -14.28 14.05 -0.13
N GLU A 144 -14.95 14.36 0.98
CA GLU A 144 -14.70 13.68 2.27
C GLU A 144 -14.89 12.15 2.19
N MET A 145 -15.89 11.70 1.44
CA MET A 145 -16.12 10.26 1.22
C MET A 145 -15.02 9.68 0.33
N ILE A 146 -14.62 10.38 -0.74
CA ILE A 146 -13.53 9.94 -1.60
C ILE A 146 -12.22 9.88 -0.82
N ASP A 147 -11.88 10.87 -0.01
CA ASP A 147 -10.68 10.88 0.83
C ASP A 147 -10.65 9.67 1.78
N LYS A 148 -11.77 9.36 2.44
CA LYS A 148 -11.89 8.16 3.30
C LYS A 148 -11.75 6.85 2.50
N ILE A 149 -12.27 6.80 1.28
CA ILE A 149 -12.14 5.65 0.37
C ILE A 149 -10.67 5.46 -0.07
N LEU A 150 -9.99 6.53 -0.46
CA LEU A 150 -8.58 6.49 -0.85
C LEU A 150 -7.68 6.13 0.33
N LEU A 151 -7.99 6.68 1.52
CA LEU A 151 -7.30 6.34 2.76
C LEU A 151 -7.45 4.86 3.10
N ALA A 152 -8.64 4.28 2.96
CA ALA A 152 -8.83 2.83 3.12
C ALA A 152 -7.92 2.03 2.20
N GLY A 153 -7.79 2.45 0.94
CA GLY A 153 -6.86 1.85 -0.02
C GLY A 153 -5.38 1.97 0.40
N LEU A 154 -4.95 3.07 1.03
CA LEU A 154 -3.59 3.21 1.57
C LEU A 154 -3.33 2.30 2.78
N TYR A 155 -4.37 1.95 3.53
CA TYR A 155 -4.31 1.01 4.65
C TYR A 155 -4.37 -0.46 4.21
N ALA A 156 -4.45 -0.73 2.90
CA ALA A 156 -4.32 -2.08 2.39
C ALA A 156 -2.93 -2.65 2.68
N PRO A 157 -2.81 -3.99 2.89
CA PRO A 157 -1.51 -4.62 2.99
C PRO A 157 -0.64 -4.27 1.78
N HIS A 158 0.62 -3.91 2.05
CA HIS A 158 1.55 -3.45 1.03
C HIS A 158 2.95 -3.99 1.32
N GLY A 159 3.64 -4.45 0.28
CA GLY A 159 5.00 -4.99 0.41
C GLY A 159 5.95 -4.05 1.15
N CYS A 160 6.43 -4.46 2.32
CA CYS A 160 7.35 -3.69 3.17
C CYS A 160 6.90 -2.25 3.49
N ASN A 161 5.61 -1.96 3.39
CA ASN A 161 5.02 -0.63 3.56
C ASN A 161 5.70 0.47 2.71
N VAL A 162 6.26 0.16 1.52
CA VAL A 162 7.09 1.12 0.76
C VAL A 162 6.33 2.30 0.15
N GLY A 163 5.01 2.27 0.22
CA GLY A 163 4.15 3.40 -0.14
C GLY A 163 4.20 3.76 -1.61
N CYS A 164 4.23 2.78 -2.53
CA CYS A 164 4.25 3.07 -3.98
C CYS A 164 2.85 3.32 -4.56
N THR A 165 1.77 3.03 -3.83
CA THR A 165 0.39 3.29 -4.28
C THR A 165 0.13 4.78 -4.48
N ARG A 166 -0.43 5.15 -5.64
CA ARG A 166 -0.89 6.50 -5.99
C ARG A 166 -2.30 6.40 -6.57
N TYR A 167 -3.01 7.53 -6.59
CA TYR A 167 -4.35 7.62 -7.16
C TYR A 167 -4.45 8.78 -8.15
N LEU A 168 -5.21 8.57 -9.22
CA LEU A 168 -5.86 9.66 -9.94
C LEU A 168 -7.36 9.61 -9.62
N VAL A 169 -7.96 10.77 -9.41
CA VAL A 169 -9.40 10.91 -9.13
C VAL A 169 -10.03 11.69 -10.27
N LEU A 170 -10.72 11.00 -11.16
CA LEU A 170 -11.33 11.55 -12.36
C LEU A 170 -12.81 11.80 -12.12
N ARG A 171 -13.23 13.05 -12.29
CA ARG A 171 -14.63 13.50 -12.14
C ARG A 171 -15.20 14.09 -13.41
N ASP A 172 -14.35 14.49 -14.34
CA ASP A 172 -14.76 15.09 -15.60
C ASP A 172 -15.17 13.99 -16.61
N PRO A 173 -16.37 14.07 -17.20
CA PRO A 173 -16.78 13.19 -18.30
C PRO A 173 -15.78 13.11 -19.46
N GLU A 174 -15.02 14.17 -19.74
CA GLU A 174 -13.97 14.15 -20.76
C GLU A 174 -12.76 13.30 -20.32
N GLU A 175 -12.40 13.31 -19.03
CA GLU A 175 -11.32 12.47 -18.49
C GLU A 175 -11.69 10.99 -18.51
N TRP A 176 -12.97 10.63 -18.32
CA TRP A 176 -13.41 9.24 -18.37
C TRP A 176 -13.12 8.60 -19.73
N LYS A 177 -13.14 9.39 -20.82
CA LYS A 177 -12.84 8.93 -22.19
C LYS A 177 -11.39 8.47 -22.37
N LEU A 178 -10.49 8.82 -21.45
CA LEU A 178 -9.11 8.33 -21.43
C LEU A 178 -9.05 6.82 -21.14
N VAL A 179 -10.05 6.30 -20.44
CA VAL A 179 -10.16 4.90 -20.06
C VAL A 179 -11.18 4.19 -20.94
N ARG A 180 -10.72 3.21 -21.71
CA ARG A 180 -11.63 2.34 -22.46
C ARG A 180 -12.32 1.40 -21.46
N SER A 181 -13.64 1.37 -21.50
CA SER A 181 -14.47 0.54 -20.63
C SER A 181 -15.60 -0.09 -21.43
N ASP A 182 -15.93 -1.34 -21.07
CA ASP A 182 -17.07 -2.06 -21.63
C ASP A 182 -18.39 -1.73 -20.90
N ILE A 183 -18.31 -0.92 -19.84
CA ILE A 183 -19.48 -0.40 -19.12
C ILE A 183 -19.61 1.11 -19.36
N PRO A 184 -20.84 1.65 -19.45
CA PRO A 184 -21.05 3.09 -19.41
C PRO A 184 -20.43 3.69 -18.15
N ILE A 185 -19.62 4.74 -18.32
CA ILE A 185 -19.05 5.49 -17.21
C ILE A 185 -19.76 6.84 -17.20
N GLU A 186 -20.71 6.97 -16.29
CA GLU A 186 -21.48 8.20 -16.08
C GLU A 186 -21.87 8.35 -14.60
N ASN A 187 -22.06 9.59 -14.16
CA ASN A 187 -22.50 9.94 -12.80
C ASN A 187 -21.69 9.30 -11.67
N CYS A 188 -20.38 9.11 -11.88
CA CYS A 188 -19.50 8.43 -10.93
C CYS A 188 -18.18 9.19 -10.76
N VAL A 189 -17.43 8.81 -9.73
CA VAL A 189 -16.02 9.17 -9.59
C VAL A 189 -15.20 7.96 -10.04
N MET A 190 -14.25 8.16 -10.94
CA MET A 190 -13.31 7.11 -11.33
C MET A 190 -12.00 7.29 -10.57
N ILE A 191 -11.62 6.27 -9.80
CA ILE A 191 -10.37 6.20 -9.07
C ILE A 191 -9.43 5.27 -9.83
N VAL A 192 -8.38 5.79 -10.44
CA VAL A 192 -7.31 4.96 -11.03
C VAL A 192 -6.29 4.67 -9.95
N VAL A 193 -5.96 3.40 -9.73
CA VAL A 193 -4.88 3.01 -8.81
C VAL A 193 -3.61 2.82 -9.62
N LEU A 194 -2.56 3.52 -9.19
CA LEU A 194 -1.24 3.47 -9.80
C LEU A 194 -0.23 2.94 -8.80
N GLN A 195 0.85 2.39 -9.32
CA GLN A 195 2.04 1.98 -8.57
C GLN A 195 3.23 2.76 -9.14
N ASP A 196 3.98 3.41 -8.26
CA ASP A 196 5.20 4.14 -8.59
C ASP A 196 6.39 3.17 -8.62
N MET A 197 6.84 2.79 -9.82
CA MET A 197 7.88 1.78 -10.00
C MET A 197 9.27 2.26 -9.57
N ARG A 198 9.48 3.56 -9.30
CA ARG A 198 10.78 4.09 -8.87
C ARG A 198 11.25 3.43 -7.58
N MET A 199 10.32 3.23 -6.64
CA MET A 199 10.58 2.51 -5.38
C MET A 199 10.92 1.05 -5.66
N TYR A 200 10.14 0.40 -6.52
CA TYR A 200 10.34 -1.01 -6.85
C TYR A 200 11.71 -1.25 -7.48
N LYS A 201 12.12 -0.41 -8.43
CA LYS A 201 13.45 -0.49 -9.07
C LYS A 201 14.58 -0.21 -8.09
N ALA A 202 14.45 0.83 -7.27
CA ALA A 202 15.46 1.14 -6.25
C ALA A 202 15.66 0.02 -5.22
N LEU A 203 14.58 -0.72 -4.91
CA LEU A 203 14.59 -1.86 -4.01
C LEU A 203 14.79 -3.20 -4.72
N ARG A 204 14.91 -3.19 -6.07
CA ARG A 204 14.99 -4.36 -6.96
C ARG A 204 13.82 -5.33 -6.84
N PHE A 205 12.67 -4.84 -6.39
CA PHE A 205 11.43 -5.62 -6.30
C PHE A 205 10.88 -6.00 -7.67
N ASP A 206 11.16 -5.21 -8.71
CA ASP A 206 10.87 -5.54 -10.09
C ASP A 206 11.66 -6.76 -10.60
N GLU A 207 12.83 -7.04 -10.04
CA GLU A 207 13.61 -8.24 -10.35
C GLU A 207 13.17 -9.44 -9.51
N TYR A 208 12.98 -9.24 -8.19
CA TYR A 208 12.80 -10.35 -7.24
C TYR A 208 11.34 -10.75 -7.02
N VAL A 209 10.41 -9.81 -7.11
CA VAL A 209 8.98 -9.97 -6.83
C VAL A 209 8.10 -9.11 -7.76
N PRO A 210 8.29 -9.16 -9.10
CA PRO A 210 7.60 -8.27 -10.04
C PRO A 210 6.07 -8.36 -9.94
N GLN A 211 5.54 -9.50 -9.50
CA GLN A 211 4.10 -9.71 -9.32
C GLN A 211 3.48 -8.85 -8.20
N ASN A 212 4.27 -8.38 -7.22
CA ASN A 212 3.73 -7.70 -6.04
C ASN A 212 3.01 -6.40 -6.39
N ILE A 213 3.39 -5.72 -7.49
CA ILE A 213 2.71 -4.50 -7.96
C ILE A 213 1.22 -4.73 -8.20
N TYR A 214 0.85 -5.93 -8.68
CA TYR A 214 -0.53 -6.28 -8.96
C TYR A 214 -1.27 -6.67 -7.68
N TYR A 215 -0.58 -7.28 -6.71
CA TYR A 215 -1.16 -7.62 -5.41
C TYR A 215 -1.40 -6.37 -4.57
N ASP A 216 -0.45 -5.45 -4.55
CA ASP A 216 -0.55 -4.17 -3.84
C ASP A 216 -1.68 -3.30 -4.44
N ALA A 217 -1.72 -3.15 -5.77
CA ALA A 217 -2.80 -2.44 -6.45
C ALA A 217 -4.16 -3.12 -6.24
N GLY A 218 -4.16 -4.45 -6.17
CA GLY A 218 -5.36 -5.22 -5.94
C GLY A 218 -5.91 -5.09 -4.52
N ALA A 219 -5.04 -5.14 -3.52
CA ALA A 219 -5.40 -4.96 -2.12
C ALA A 219 -5.97 -3.55 -1.89
N ALA A 220 -5.34 -2.51 -2.46
CA ALA A 220 -5.86 -1.15 -2.41
C ALA A 220 -7.26 -1.03 -3.04
N ALA A 221 -7.46 -1.64 -4.21
CA ALA A 221 -8.75 -1.62 -4.89
C ALA A 221 -9.86 -2.37 -4.12
N ASP A 222 -9.54 -3.47 -3.43
CA ASP A 222 -10.50 -4.17 -2.57
C ASP A 222 -10.94 -3.30 -1.39
N HIS A 223 -9.99 -2.69 -0.67
CA HIS A 223 -10.30 -1.77 0.42
C HIS A 223 -11.13 -0.55 -0.04
N ILE A 224 -10.82 0.01 -1.22
CA ILE A 224 -11.62 1.06 -1.86
C ILE A 224 -13.07 0.59 -2.07
N CYS A 225 -13.25 -0.61 -2.64
CA CYS A 225 -14.57 -1.18 -2.90
C CYS A 225 -15.35 -1.46 -1.61
N LEU A 226 -14.70 -1.95 -0.55
CA LEU A 226 -15.33 -2.21 0.74
C LEU A 226 -15.72 -0.90 1.43
N MET A 227 -14.84 0.11 1.44
CA MET A 227 -15.14 1.41 2.05
C MET A 227 -16.28 2.14 1.31
N ALA A 228 -16.33 2.08 -0.02
CA ALA A 228 -17.45 2.59 -0.79
C ALA A 228 -18.77 1.91 -0.40
N HIS A 229 -18.78 0.58 -0.28
CA HIS A 229 -19.95 -0.19 0.15
C HIS A 229 -20.39 0.17 1.58
N ALA A 230 -19.44 0.42 2.49
CA ALA A 230 -19.74 0.86 3.85
C ALA A 230 -20.48 2.22 3.89
N PHE A 231 -20.23 3.11 2.94
CA PHE A 231 -20.97 4.38 2.78
C PHE A 231 -22.33 4.23 2.08
N GLY A 232 -22.69 3.02 1.64
CA GLY A 232 -23.87 2.78 0.81
C GLY A 232 -23.69 3.21 -0.65
N LEU A 233 -22.45 3.46 -1.08
CA LEU A 233 -22.10 3.69 -2.47
C LEU A 233 -21.95 2.37 -3.20
N GLY A 234 -22.23 2.40 -4.50
CA GLY A 234 -21.85 1.35 -5.43
C GLY A 234 -20.40 1.53 -5.88
N ALA A 235 -19.70 0.42 -6.11
CA ALA A 235 -18.39 0.43 -6.74
C ALA A 235 -18.23 -0.75 -7.72
N CYS A 236 -17.44 -0.55 -8.78
CA CYS A 236 -17.01 -1.63 -9.65
C CYS A 236 -15.52 -1.53 -9.95
N TRP A 237 -14.78 -2.57 -9.58
CA TRP A 237 -13.39 -2.76 -9.98
C TRP A 237 -13.35 -3.18 -11.45
N LEU A 238 -12.59 -2.43 -12.25
CA LEU A 238 -12.26 -2.73 -13.63
C LEU A 238 -10.74 -2.75 -13.85
N THR A 239 -10.32 -3.33 -14.96
CA THR A 239 -8.91 -3.36 -15.37
C THR A 239 -8.73 -2.70 -16.73
N HIS A 240 -7.55 -2.17 -16.99
CA HIS A 240 -7.20 -1.57 -18.28
C HIS A 240 -5.80 -1.96 -18.74
N GLY A 241 -5.56 -1.87 -20.04
CA GLY A 241 -4.29 -2.20 -20.68
C GLY A 241 -3.32 -1.03 -20.78
N GLU A 242 -2.18 -1.29 -21.40
CA GLU A 242 -1.07 -0.33 -21.54
C GLU A 242 -1.44 0.93 -22.32
N GLU A 243 -2.36 0.83 -23.29
CA GLU A 243 -2.83 1.98 -24.05
C GLU A 243 -3.50 3.02 -23.14
N THR A 244 -4.39 2.58 -22.24
CA THR A 244 -5.03 3.47 -21.28
C THR A 244 -4.02 4.03 -20.29
N GLN A 245 -3.08 3.22 -19.79
CA GLN A 245 -1.99 3.73 -18.96
C GLN A 245 -1.23 4.85 -19.68
N ARG A 246 -0.87 4.66 -20.95
CA ARG A 246 -0.15 5.66 -21.75
C ARG A 246 -0.96 6.95 -21.86
N ARG A 247 -2.25 6.87 -22.21
CA ARG A 247 -3.15 8.03 -22.31
C ARG A 247 -3.24 8.79 -20.99
N LEU A 248 -3.44 8.09 -19.88
CA LEU A 248 -3.51 8.70 -18.54
C LEU A 248 -2.17 9.37 -18.18
N ARG A 249 -1.05 8.70 -18.42
CA ARG A 249 0.28 9.25 -18.16
C ARG A 249 0.55 10.53 -18.95
N GLU A 250 0.26 10.52 -20.26
CA GLU A 250 0.43 11.69 -21.13
C GLU A 250 -0.48 12.84 -20.70
N HIS A 251 -1.75 12.55 -20.42
CA HIS A 251 -2.73 13.57 -20.05
C HIS A 251 -2.39 14.25 -18.71
N PHE A 252 -2.00 13.48 -17.70
CA PHE A 252 -1.69 14.00 -16.37
C PHE A 252 -0.20 14.32 -16.15
N GLY A 253 0.65 14.20 -17.17
CA GLY A 253 2.10 14.47 -17.08
C GLY A 253 2.82 13.59 -16.05
N LEU A 254 2.43 12.32 -15.93
CA LEU A 254 2.98 11.42 -14.91
C LEU A 254 4.38 10.94 -15.30
N HIS A 255 5.18 10.56 -14.30
CA HIS A 255 6.46 9.91 -14.53
C HIS A 255 6.30 8.61 -15.35
N ASP A 256 7.28 8.27 -16.20
CA ASP A 256 7.25 7.06 -17.05
C ASP A 256 7.13 5.75 -16.28
N GLU A 257 7.52 5.81 -15.00
CA GLU A 257 7.48 4.69 -14.05
C GLU A 257 6.16 4.59 -13.27
N MET A 258 5.19 5.47 -13.54
CA MET A 258 3.83 5.30 -13.04
C MET A 258 3.12 4.23 -13.87
N VAL A 259 2.76 3.13 -13.21
CA VAL A 259 2.07 1.99 -13.81
C VAL A 259 0.65 1.92 -13.26
N SER A 260 -0.35 1.76 -14.14
CA SER A 260 -1.74 1.55 -13.75
C SER A 260 -2.32 0.33 -14.47
N ARG A 261 -3.11 -0.46 -13.75
CA ARG A 261 -3.68 -1.72 -14.25
C ARG A 261 -5.15 -1.89 -13.86
N ASN A 262 -5.62 -1.17 -12.84
CA ASN A 262 -7.01 -1.16 -12.41
C ASN A 262 -7.51 0.26 -12.16
N HIS A 263 -8.83 0.39 -12.28
CA HIS A 263 -9.59 1.58 -11.92
C HIS A 263 -10.91 1.14 -11.28
N ILE A 264 -11.44 1.97 -10.40
CA ILE A 264 -12.69 1.72 -9.69
C ILE A 264 -13.62 2.88 -10.00
N VAL A 265 -14.81 2.58 -10.50
CA VAL A 265 -15.90 3.57 -10.56
C VAL A 265 -16.70 3.51 -9.27
N VAL A 266 -17.01 4.67 -8.70
CA VAL A 266 -17.72 4.81 -7.42
C VAL A 266 -18.84 5.83 -7.56
N GLY A 267 -20.04 5.52 -7.09
CA GLY A 267 -21.18 6.42 -7.18
C GLY A 267 -22.38 5.95 -6.37
N TRP A 268 -23.46 6.73 -6.37
CA TRP A 268 -24.71 6.30 -5.73
C TRP A 268 -25.41 5.27 -6.62
N PRO A 269 -25.75 4.08 -6.12
CA PRO A 269 -26.27 3.01 -6.96
C PRO A 269 -27.63 3.37 -7.56
N ASP A 270 -27.79 3.17 -8.86
CA ASP A 270 -29.07 3.20 -9.58
C ASP A 270 -29.51 1.83 -10.11
N GLU A 271 -28.90 0.78 -9.56
CA GLU A 271 -29.28 -0.60 -9.81
C GLU A 271 -29.19 -1.42 -8.52
N ALA A 272 -29.95 -2.52 -8.50
CA ALA A 272 -29.90 -3.53 -7.44
C ALA A 272 -29.66 -4.91 -8.08
N PRO A 273 -28.40 -5.24 -8.44
CA PRO A 273 -28.12 -6.43 -9.23
C PRO A 273 -28.30 -7.72 -8.41
N VAL A 274 -28.62 -8.80 -9.11
CA VAL A 274 -28.62 -10.15 -8.53
C VAL A 274 -27.24 -10.45 -7.95
N LYS A 275 -27.19 -11.01 -6.74
CA LYS A 275 -25.92 -11.42 -6.12
C LYS A 275 -25.24 -12.50 -6.93
N SER A 276 -24.01 -12.22 -7.36
CA SER A 276 -23.13 -13.24 -7.92
C SER A 276 -22.83 -14.33 -6.88
N GLN A 277 -23.08 -15.58 -7.24
CA GLN A 277 -22.67 -16.72 -6.43
C GLN A 277 -21.17 -17.00 -6.61
N ARG A 278 -20.60 -17.84 -5.74
CA ARG A 278 -19.21 -18.32 -5.83
C ARG A 278 -19.20 -19.84 -5.89
N MET A 279 -18.06 -20.40 -6.32
CA MET A 279 -17.83 -21.84 -6.17
C MET A 279 -17.96 -22.23 -4.70
N LYS A 280 -18.30 -23.50 -4.44
CA LYS A 280 -18.39 -23.97 -3.06
C LYS A 280 -17.00 -23.98 -2.41
N LEU A 281 -16.95 -23.73 -1.11
CA LEU A 281 -15.69 -23.65 -0.37
C LEU A 281 -14.93 -24.99 -0.36
N ASP A 282 -15.65 -26.10 -0.34
CA ASP A 282 -15.04 -27.43 -0.39
C ASP A 282 -14.38 -27.73 -1.74
N GLU A 283 -14.98 -27.30 -2.85
CA GLU A 283 -14.37 -27.37 -4.19
C GLU A 283 -13.13 -26.47 -4.30
N ALA A 284 -13.08 -25.35 -3.57
CA ALA A 284 -11.94 -24.44 -3.58
C ALA A 284 -10.76 -24.96 -2.73
N MET A 285 -11.00 -25.84 -1.76
CA MET A 285 -9.96 -26.40 -0.88
C MET A 285 -9.40 -27.70 -1.48
N LEU A 286 -8.17 -27.64 -2.01
CA LEU A 286 -7.55 -28.75 -2.72
C LEU A 286 -6.93 -29.84 -1.83
N ASN A 287 -6.80 -29.60 -0.53
CA ASN A 287 -6.09 -30.47 0.41
C ASN A 287 -6.98 -30.96 1.56
N LYS A 288 -8.25 -31.25 1.27
CA LYS A 288 -9.16 -31.86 2.24
C LYS A 288 -8.84 -33.32 2.51
#